data_AF-A0AB33ZTN5-F1
#
_entry.id   AF-A0AB33ZTN5-F1
#
_cell.length_a   1.000
_cell.length_b   1.000
_cell.length_c   1.000
_cell.angle_alpha   90.00
_cell.angle_beta   90.00
_cell.angle_gamma   90.00
#
_symmetry.space_group_name_H-M   'P 1'
#
loop_
_entity.id
_entity.type
_entity.pdbx_description
1 polymer ?
#
loop_
_entity_poly.entity_id
_entity_poly.type
_entity_poly.pdbx_seq_one_letter_code
_entity_poly.pdbx_strand_id
1 'polypeptide(L)'
;MRKEKFEDQFKKLTTSEIDKIISKYSNYPMDKFIRLNIFYDQNKDKPLKVSITNQDRKNMDDFTKFRHKGYAAYSIFDIENQAFHLLMKQKPEFPPRAPDTGNKLILDYVSDAKVFLDATKNWVKKNIPNYFDEWDNIRKNLYSTSVSYRICYNLRNYVQHKMYVPISSVVVFSSDKLDYKLDIGNLVDDNQFLNKVALPKDYFKDSNNVYLKKHIVIYHNQIHYLYLLAMRKYFIAKGKNIKCWHDYFAKREFPSRLYELITTKNMLLNEGVAEFSLLDTHDTIQEFMDQLVKWKFVDFKDFV
;
A
#
# COMPACT_ATOMS: atom_id res chain seq x y z
N MET A 1 25.57 -2.34 7.08
CA MET A 1 25.52 -3.40 8.12
C MET A 1 25.65 -4.75 7.44
N ARG A 2 26.68 -5.53 7.81
CA ARG A 2 26.84 -6.91 7.33
C ARG A 2 25.63 -7.72 7.81
N LYS A 3 24.92 -8.36 6.88
CA LYS A 3 23.97 -9.41 7.22
C LYS A 3 24.80 -10.59 7.73
N GLU A 4 24.95 -10.72 9.05
CA GLU A 4 25.07 -12.07 9.61
C GLU A 4 23.82 -12.81 9.13
N LYS A 5 24.03 -13.85 8.33
CA LYS A 5 22.93 -14.64 7.79
C LYS A 5 22.24 -15.24 9.01
N PHE A 6 20.93 -14.98 9.13
CA PHE A 6 20.01 -15.59 10.11
C PHE A 6 20.15 -17.14 10.19
N GLU A 7 20.79 -17.73 9.18
CA GLU A 7 21.26 -19.12 9.04
C GLU A 7 22.16 -19.63 10.19
N ASP A 8 22.98 -18.79 10.84
CA ASP A 8 23.93 -19.26 11.86
C ASP A 8 23.32 -19.41 13.27
N GLN A 9 22.07 -18.98 13.47
CA GLN A 9 21.43 -18.96 14.80
C GLN A 9 20.57 -20.20 15.12
N PHE A 10 20.27 -21.06 14.14
CA PHE A 10 19.49 -22.28 14.38
C PHE A 10 20.37 -23.53 14.36
N LYS A 11 20.16 -24.44 15.33
CA LYS A 11 20.94 -25.70 15.42
C LYS A 11 20.79 -26.54 14.15
N LYS A 12 21.93 -26.95 13.61
CA LYS A 12 22.07 -27.91 12.49
C LYS A 12 21.48 -29.28 12.90
N LEU A 13 20.79 -29.92 11.96
CA LEU A 13 20.31 -31.30 12.13
C LEU A 13 21.49 -32.25 12.32
N THR A 14 21.30 -33.30 13.11
CA THR A 14 22.31 -34.36 13.23
C THR A 14 22.40 -35.16 11.93
N THR A 15 23.55 -35.77 11.65
CA THR A 15 23.75 -36.64 10.48
C THR A 15 22.70 -37.76 10.42
N SER A 16 22.36 -38.37 11.56
CA SER A 16 21.32 -39.41 11.63
C SER A 16 19.92 -38.90 11.26
N GLU A 17 19.57 -37.65 11.61
CA GLU A 17 18.30 -37.04 11.22
C GLU A 17 18.26 -36.74 9.72
N ILE A 18 19.39 -36.26 9.17
CA ILE A 18 19.56 -36.02 7.74
C ILE A 18 19.35 -37.33 6.95
N ASP A 19 20.00 -38.41 7.36
CA ASP A 19 19.88 -39.72 6.68
C ASP A 19 18.44 -40.26 6.69
N LYS A 20 17.73 -40.11 7.83
CA LYS A 20 16.30 -40.46 7.94
C LYS A 20 15.41 -39.61 7.04
N ILE A 21 15.73 -38.33 6.87
CA ILE A 21 14.99 -37.46 5.96
C ILE A 21 15.28 -37.85 4.50
N ILE A 22 16.54 -38.04 4.13
CA ILE A 22 16.95 -38.41 2.76
C ILE A 22 16.31 -39.72 2.34
N SER A 23 16.30 -40.73 3.21
CA SER A 23 15.64 -42.01 2.94
C SER A 23 14.12 -41.88 2.72
N LYS A 24 13.43 -41.05 3.51
CA LYS A 24 11.99 -40.80 3.34
C LYS A 24 11.66 -40.11 2.00
N TYR A 25 12.57 -39.28 1.50
CA TYR A 25 12.43 -38.56 0.23
C TYR A 25 13.31 -39.14 -0.88
N SER A 26 13.64 -40.44 -0.82
CA SER A 26 14.55 -41.10 -1.76
C SER A 26 14.16 -40.86 -3.23
N ASN A 27 12.86 -40.97 -3.52
CA ASN A 27 12.28 -40.78 -4.86
C ASN A 27 12.18 -39.31 -5.32
N TYR A 28 12.50 -38.33 -4.46
CA TYR A 28 12.49 -36.92 -4.86
C TYR A 28 13.81 -36.54 -5.56
N PRO A 29 13.77 -35.72 -6.64
CA PRO A 29 14.96 -35.12 -7.23
C PRO A 29 15.79 -34.34 -6.21
N MET A 30 17.11 -34.25 -6.43
CA MET A 30 18.04 -33.61 -5.48
C MET A 30 17.68 -32.15 -5.17
N ASP A 31 17.30 -31.39 -6.18
CA ASP A 31 17.02 -29.94 -6.06
C ASP A 31 15.53 -29.63 -5.85
N LYS A 32 14.68 -30.65 -5.71
CA LYS A 32 13.26 -30.42 -5.44
C LYS A 32 13.10 -29.92 -4.00
N PHE A 33 12.32 -28.84 -3.82
CA PHE A 33 11.99 -28.33 -2.50
C PHE A 33 11.25 -29.37 -1.66
N ILE A 34 11.69 -29.50 -0.41
CA ILE A 34 11.16 -30.37 0.64
C ILE A 34 10.87 -29.48 1.83
N ARG A 35 9.65 -29.61 2.33
CA ARG A 35 9.20 -28.95 3.56
C ARG A 35 9.28 -29.95 4.69
N LEU A 36 10.06 -29.63 5.71
CA LEU A 36 10.28 -30.50 6.87
C LEU A 36 9.45 -29.97 8.03
N ASN A 37 8.74 -30.87 8.73
CA ASN A 37 7.99 -30.54 9.95
C ASN A 37 8.95 -30.39 11.15
N ILE A 38 9.97 -29.56 10.99
CA ILE A 38 10.97 -29.23 12.00
C ILE A 38 10.83 -27.73 12.21
N PHE A 39 10.46 -27.37 13.44
CA PHE A 39 10.11 -26.00 13.77
C PHE A 39 11.08 -25.40 14.76
N TYR A 40 11.30 -24.10 14.64
CA TYR A 40 12.15 -23.34 15.55
C TYR A 40 11.41 -22.11 16.07
N ASP A 41 11.66 -21.80 17.34
CA ASP A 41 11.28 -20.54 17.96
C ASP A 41 12.52 -19.67 18.03
N GLN A 42 12.42 -18.42 17.59
CA GLN A 42 13.54 -17.46 17.63
C GLN A 42 14.13 -17.28 19.04
N ASN A 43 13.35 -17.55 20.08
CA ASN A 43 13.79 -17.39 21.46
C ASN A 43 14.46 -18.65 22.02
N LYS A 44 14.61 -19.71 21.22
CA LYS A 44 15.10 -21.02 21.68
C LYS A 44 16.18 -21.59 20.78
N ASP A 45 17.27 -22.04 21.39
CA ASP A 45 18.40 -22.64 20.70
C ASP A 45 18.16 -24.06 20.17
N LYS A 46 16.95 -24.64 20.30
CA LYS A 46 16.69 -26.04 19.93
C LYS A 46 15.40 -26.16 19.11
N PRO A 47 15.33 -27.12 18.18
CA PRO A 47 14.08 -27.46 17.49
C PRO A 47 12.96 -27.72 18.50
N LEU A 48 11.78 -27.20 18.19
CA LEU A 48 10.57 -27.43 18.96
C LEU A 48 9.74 -28.56 18.36
N LYS A 49 9.21 -29.40 19.25
CA LYS A 49 8.14 -30.35 18.89
C LYS A 49 6.81 -29.63 18.90
N VAL A 50 6.49 -28.93 17.81
CA VAL A 50 5.16 -28.39 17.55
C VAL A 50 4.45 -29.30 16.55
N SER A 51 3.21 -29.70 16.86
CA SER A 51 2.35 -30.38 15.90
C SER A 51 1.58 -29.34 15.10
N ILE A 52 1.85 -29.27 13.80
CA ILE A 52 1.08 -28.46 12.85
C ILE A 52 0.15 -29.38 12.07
N THR A 53 -1.14 -29.12 12.19
CA THR A 53 -2.21 -29.85 11.49
C THR A 53 -2.44 -29.30 10.08
N ASN A 54 -3.14 -30.06 9.24
CA ASN A 54 -3.56 -29.55 7.92
C ASN A 54 -4.50 -28.33 8.04
N GLN A 55 -5.30 -28.27 9.12
CA GLN A 55 -6.18 -27.13 9.38
C GLN A 55 -5.38 -25.88 9.76
N ASP A 56 -4.30 -26.04 10.55
CA ASP A 56 -3.38 -24.93 10.86
C ASP A 56 -2.81 -24.35 9.57
N ARG A 57 -2.28 -25.21 8.68
CA ARG A 57 -1.71 -24.77 7.40
C ARG A 57 -2.72 -24.04 6.53
N LYS A 58 -3.94 -24.58 6.42
CA LYS A 58 -5.01 -23.93 5.66
C LYS A 58 -5.29 -22.52 6.20
N ASN A 59 -5.40 -22.38 7.52
CA ASN A 59 -5.63 -21.09 8.15
C ASN A 59 -4.45 -20.12 7.97
N MET A 60 -3.21 -20.61 8.08
CA MET A 60 -2.00 -19.81 7.81
C MET A 60 -1.99 -19.31 6.37
N ASP A 61 -2.19 -20.20 5.40
CA ASP A 61 -2.16 -19.84 3.97
C ASP A 61 -3.28 -18.85 3.59
N ASP A 62 -4.49 -19.04 4.14
CA ASP A 62 -5.61 -18.14 3.89
C ASP A 62 -5.37 -16.77 4.52
N PHE A 63 -4.79 -16.71 5.73
CA PHE A 63 -4.36 -15.46 6.35
C PHE A 63 -3.21 -14.80 5.58
N THR A 64 -2.17 -15.53 5.16
CA THR A 64 -1.06 -15.00 4.34
C THR A 64 -1.60 -14.30 3.10
N LYS A 65 -2.52 -14.95 2.36
CA LYS A 65 -3.15 -14.35 1.16
C LYS A 65 -3.92 -13.08 1.49
N PHE A 66 -4.62 -13.07 2.62
CA PHE A 66 -5.36 -11.89 3.08
C PHE A 66 -4.41 -10.73 3.45
N ARG A 67 -3.37 -11.04 4.22
CA ARG A 67 -2.31 -10.12 4.64
C ARG A 67 -1.61 -9.48 3.44
N HIS A 68 -1.23 -10.27 2.44
CA HIS A 68 -0.66 -9.77 1.20
C HIS A 68 -1.54 -8.75 0.48
N LYS A 69 -2.87 -8.94 0.45
CA LYS A 69 -3.79 -7.96 -0.11
C LYS A 69 -3.79 -6.65 0.66
N GLY A 70 -3.66 -6.69 1.99
CA GLY A 70 -3.56 -5.49 2.81
C GLY A 70 -2.27 -4.71 2.61
N TYR A 71 -1.14 -5.39 2.54
CA TYR A 71 0.13 -4.72 2.20
C TYR A 71 0.11 -4.13 0.80
N ALA A 72 -0.40 -4.87 -0.21
CA ALA A 72 -0.52 -4.36 -1.57
C ALA A 72 -1.42 -3.10 -1.63
N ALA A 73 -2.53 -3.10 -0.88
CA ALA A 73 -3.36 -1.92 -0.73
C ALA A 73 -2.58 -0.74 -0.11
N TYR A 74 -1.85 -0.98 0.98
CA TYR A 74 -1.05 0.09 1.58
C TYR A 74 0.05 0.63 0.64
N SER A 75 0.72 -0.24 -0.12
CA SER A 75 1.76 0.19 -1.06
C SER A 75 1.23 1.16 -2.13
N ILE A 76 0.02 0.92 -2.66
CA ILE A 76 -0.59 1.83 -3.63
C ILE A 76 -0.90 3.20 -2.99
N PHE A 77 -1.37 3.20 -1.75
CA PHE A 77 -1.59 4.42 -0.98
C PHE A 77 -0.30 5.20 -0.72
N ASP A 78 0.77 4.50 -0.34
CA ASP A 78 2.07 5.11 -0.05
C ASP A 78 2.71 5.74 -1.30
N ILE A 79 2.60 5.10 -2.46
CA ILE A 79 3.14 5.63 -3.73
C ILE A 79 2.50 6.98 -4.09
N GLU A 80 1.17 7.10 -4.06
CA GLU A 80 0.51 8.37 -4.36
C GLU A 80 0.87 9.44 -3.30
N ASN A 81 0.96 9.05 -2.03
CA ASN A 81 1.34 9.97 -0.95
C ASN A 81 2.79 10.48 -1.10
N GLN A 82 3.70 9.64 -1.59
CA GLN A 82 5.07 10.06 -1.92
C GLN A 82 5.07 11.10 -3.05
N ALA A 83 4.30 10.90 -4.11
CA ALA A 83 4.17 11.87 -5.21
C ALA A 83 3.61 13.21 -4.70
N PHE A 84 2.59 13.18 -3.85
CA PHE A 84 2.06 14.37 -3.18
C PHE A 84 3.13 15.08 -2.34
N HIS A 85 3.88 14.35 -1.50
CA HIS A 85 4.92 14.93 -0.67
C HIS A 85 6.06 15.54 -1.48
N LEU A 86 6.47 14.91 -2.58
CA LEU A 86 7.48 15.46 -3.49
C LEU A 86 7.05 16.81 -4.08
N LEU A 87 5.78 16.97 -4.43
CA LEU A 87 5.24 18.23 -4.94
C LEU A 87 5.10 19.29 -3.83
N MET A 88 4.63 18.90 -2.65
CA MET A 88 4.34 19.83 -1.58
C MET A 88 5.59 20.36 -0.87
N LYS A 89 6.62 19.52 -0.68
CA LYS A 89 7.84 19.83 0.09
C LYS A 89 8.99 20.40 -0.75
N GLN A 90 8.71 20.87 -1.96
CA GLN A 90 9.74 21.54 -2.76
C GLN A 90 10.25 22.79 -2.05
N LYS A 91 11.57 22.86 -1.87
CA LYS A 91 12.23 24.05 -1.36
C LYS A 91 12.32 25.11 -2.47
N PRO A 92 12.15 26.39 -2.14
CA PRO A 92 12.44 27.47 -3.07
C PRO A 92 13.89 27.39 -3.55
N GLU A 93 14.11 27.59 -4.85
CA GLU A 93 15.44 27.82 -5.43
C GLU A 93 15.55 29.27 -5.89
N PHE A 94 16.77 29.81 -5.82
CA PHE A 94 17.06 31.18 -6.23
C PHE A 94 18.19 31.18 -7.28
N PRO A 95 17.92 31.61 -8.53
CA PRO A 95 16.63 32.12 -9.03
C PRO A 95 15.55 31.00 -9.12
N PRO A 96 14.24 31.36 -9.08
CA PRO A 96 13.17 30.38 -9.21
C PRO A 96 13.37 29.51 -10.46
N ARG A 97 13.22 28.19 -10.31
CA ARG A 97 13.27 27.26 -11.45
C ARG A 97 12.30 27.71 -12.54
N ALA A 98 12.69 27.48 -13.79
CA ALA A 98 11.81 27.66 -14.93
C ALA A 98 10.48 26.89 -14.70
N PRO A 99 9.33 27.45 -15.13
CA PRO A 99 8.02 26.84 -14.94
C PRO A 99 7.95 25.36 -15.35
N ASP A 100 8.76 24.94 -16.33
CA ASP A 100 8.85 23.56 -16.84
C ASP A 100 9.14 22.50 -15.78
N THR A 101 9.98 22.82 -14.77
CA THR A 101 10.25 21.85 -13.69
C THR A 101 9.07 21.71 -12.74
N GLY A 102 8.36 22.82 -12.48
CA GLY A 102 7.11 22.81 -11.72
C GLY A 102 5.99 22.09 -12.47
N ASN A 103 5.89 22.32 -13.78
CA ASN A 103 4.94 21.68 -14.69
C ASN A 103 5.09 20.16 -14.64
N LYS A 104 6.32 19.65 -14.71
CA LYS A 104 6.58 18.21 -14.61
C LYS A 104 6.08 17.63 -13.29
N LEU A 105 6.42 18.24 -12.15
CA LEU A 105 6.06 17.71 -10.83
C LEU A 105 4.54 17.73 -10.58
N ILE A 106 3.84 18.74 -11.11
CA ILE A 106 2.38 18.79 -11.07
C ILE A 106 1.78 17.75 -12.00
N LEU A 107 2.32 17.61 -13.23
CA LEU A 107 1.89 16.62 -14.21
C LEU A 107 2.01 15.20 -13.68
N ASP A 108 3.15 14.88 -13.06
CA ASP A 108 3.42 13.60 -12.41
C ASP A 108 2.36 13.35 -11.33
N TYR A 109 2.16 14.31 -10.42
CA TYR A 109 1.17 14.18 -9.35
C TYR A 109 -0.28 13.96 -9.86
N VAL A 110 -0.78 14.81 -10.77
CA VAL A 110 -2.17 14.69 -11.24
C VAL A 110 -2.40 13.42 -12.06
N SER A 111 -1.34 12.89 -12.68
CA SER A 111 -1.36 11.60 -13.38
C SER A 111 -1.41 10.43 -12.41
N ASP A 112 -0.53 10.43 -11.39
CA ASP A 112 -0.49 9.41 -10.34
C ASP A 112 -1.80 9.37 -9.56
N ALA A 113 -2.33 10.54 -9.18
CA ALA A 113 -3.61 10.66 -8.49
C ALA A 113 -4.78 10.06 -9.29
N LYS A 114 -4.75 10.16 -10.63
CA LYS A 114 -5.74 9.50 -11.47
C LYS A 114 -5.56 7.99 -11.45
N VAL A 115 -4.34 7.50 -11.66
CA VAL A 115 -4.06 6.05 -11.65
C VAL A 115 -4.50 5.46 -10.32
N PHE A 116 -4.21 6.14 -9.22
CA PHE A 116 -4.66 5.81 -7.87
C PHE A 116 -6.20 5.70 -7.79
N LEU A 117 -6.93 6.73 -8.25
CA LEU A 117 -8.39 6.72 -8.20
C LEU A 117 -9.02 5.64 -9.10
N ASP A 118 -8.48 5.43 -10.31
CA ASP A 118 -8.97 4.40 -11.25
C ASP A 118 -8.67 2.99 -10.73
N ALA A 119 -7.47 2.78 -10.18
CA ALA A 119 -7.11 1.54 -9.50
C ALA A 119 -8.06 1.25 -8.33
N THR A 120 -8.35 2.27 -7.52
CA THR A 120 -9.31 2.18 -6.41
C THR A 120 -10.69 1.79 -6.91
N LYS A 121 -11.21 2.48 -7.93
CA LYS A 121 -12.52 2.19 -8.52
C LYS A 121 -12.62 0.74 -9.01
N ASN A 122 -11.62 0.29 -9.77
CA ASN A 122 -11.58 -1.08 -10.28
C ASN A 122 -11.48 -2.10 -9.15
N TRP A 123 -10.71 -1.79 -8.10
CA TRP A 123 -10.57 -2.63 -6.94
C TRP A 123 -11.87 -2.75 -6.14
N VAL A 124 -12.58 -1.64 -5.91
CA VAL A 124 -13.89 -1.62 -5.24
C VAL A 124 -14.88 -2.48 -6.00
N LYS A 125 -14.99 -2.27 -7.32
CA LYS A 125 -15.88 -3.04 -8.20
C LYS A 125 -15.61 -4.54 -8.12
N LYS A 126 -14.33 -4.94 -8.02
CA LYS A 126 -13.92 -6.35 -7.96
C LYS A 126 -14.11 -6.98 -6.58
N ASN A 127 -13.77 -6.27 -5.50
CA ASN A 127 -13.63 -6.88 -4.16
C ASN A 127 -14.83 -6.64 -3.24
N ILE A 128 -15.59 -5.55 -3.46
CA ILE A 128 -16.79 -5.19 -2.70
C ILE A 128 -17.90 -4.68 -3.64
N PRO A 129 -18.34 -5.50 -4.63
CA PRO A 129 -19.28 -5.06 -5.68
C PRO A 129 -20.58 -4.48 -5.12
N ASN A 130 -21.10 -5.02 -4.01
CA ASN A 130 -22.33 -4.54 -3.38
C ASN A 130 -22.23 -3.11 -2.82
N TYR A 131 -21.01 -2.59 -2.61
CA TYR A 131 -20.76 -1.22 -2.14
C TYR A 131 -20.34 -0.28 -3.28
N PHE A 132 -20.16 -0.79 -4.50
CA PHE A 132 -19.59 -0.02 -5.60
C PHE A 132 -20.43 1.22 -5.96
N ASP A 133 -21.75 1.08 -6.04
CA ASP A 133 -22.63 2.18 -6.44
C ASP A 133 -22.65 3.30 -5.38
N GLU A 134 -22.67 2.93 -4.09
CA GLU A 134 -22.56 3.89 -2.98
C GLU A 134 -21.23 4.65 -3.05
N TRP A 135 -20.12 3.93 -3.20
CA TRP A 135 -18.79 4.53 -3.33
C TRP A 135 -18.66 5.44 -4.57
N ASP A 136 -19.15 5.01 -5.73
CA ASP A 136 -19.06 5.78 -6.97
C ASP A 136 -19.96 7.02 -6.92
N ASN A 137 -21.08 6.97 -6.20
CA ASN A 137 -21.92 8.13 -5.94
C ASN A 137 -21.20 9.16 -5.06
N ILE A 138 -20.49 8.73 -4.00
CA ILE A 138 -19.65 9.65 -3.20
C ILE A 138 -18.58 10.30 -4.08
N ARG A 139 -17.90 9.52 -4.94
CA ARG A 139 -16.91 10.04 -5.89
C ARG A 139 -17.52 11.07 -6.86
N LYS A 140 -18.68 10.79 -7.44
CA LYS A 140 -19.42 11.72 -8.32
C LYS A 140 -19.85 13.00 -7.58
N ASN A 141 -20.26 12.86 -6.32
CA ASN A 141 -20.63 13.99 -5.48
C ASN A 141 -19.43 14.91 -5.22
N LEU A 142 -18.23 14.36 -4.94
CA LEU A 142 -17.02 15.16 -4.79
C LEU A 142 -16.71 16.00 -6.01
N TYR A 143 -16.88 15.46 -7.23
CA TYR A 143 -16.75 16.25 -8.46
C TYR A 143 -17.77 17.39 -8.50
N SER A 144 -19.00 17.14 -8.08
CA SER A 144 -20.08 18.13 -8.13
C SER A 144 -19.96 19.22 -7.06
N THR A 145 -19.41 18.92 -5.88
CA THR A 145 -19.38 19.84 -4.73
C THR A 145 -18.03 20.49 -4.49
N SER A 146 -16.92 19.91 -4.95
CA SER A 146 -15.56 20.41 -4.70
C SER A 146 -14.98 21.11 -5.92
N VAL A 147 -14.80 22.44 -5.81
CA VAL A 147 -14.11 23.24 -6.83
C VAL A 147 -12.68 22.74 -7.05
N SER A 148 -11.92 22.49 -5.98
CA SER A 148 -10.56 21.96 -6.07
C SER A 148 -10.50 20.62 -6.80
N TYR A 149 -11.47 19.75 -6.57
CA TYR A 149 -11.57 18.48 -7.28
C TYR A 149 -11.75 18.70 -8.77
N ARG A 150 -12.67 19.58 -9.18
CA ARG A 150 -12.89 19.88 -10.60
C ARG A 150 -11.68 20.54 -11.24
N ILE A 151 -11.00 21.45 -10.54
CA ILE A 151 -9.77 22.09 -11.03
C ILE A 151 -8.71 21.02 -11.29
N CYS A 152 -8.35 20.21 -10.30
CA CYS A 152 -7.31 19.18 -10.46
C CYS A 152 -7.69 18.12 -11.51
N TYR A 153 -8.96 17.68 -11.53
CA TYR A 153 -9.45 16.71 -12.51
C TYR A 153 -9.37 17.25 -13.95
N ASN A 154 -9.73 18.51 -14.17
CA ASN A 154 -9.71 19.11 -15.49
C ASN A 154 -8.32 19.61 -15.90
N LEU A 155 -7.46 20.00 -14.96
CA LEU A 155 -6.03 20.25 -15.23
C LEU A 155 -5.37 18.99 -15.78
N ARG A 156 -5.68 17.82 -15.21
CA ARG A 156 -5.26 16.54 -15.79
C ARG A 156 -5.72 16.38 -17.24
N ASN A 157 -6.99 16.67 -17.54
CA ASN A 157 -7.51 16.53 -18.91
C ASN A 157 -6.78 17.49 -19.87
N TYR A 158 -6.56 18.73 -19.44
CA TYR A 158 -5.83 19.73 -20.20
C TYR A 158 -4.39 19.26 -20.52
N VAL A 159 -3.68 18.80 -19.49
CA VAL A 159 -2.29 18.33 -19.59
C VAL A 159 -2.16 17.13 -20.54
N GLN A 160 -3.13 16.22 -20.58
CA GLN A 160 -3.10 15.09 -21.52
C GLN A 160 -3.12 15.52 -23.00
N HIS A 161 -3.71 16.67 -23.30
CA HIS A 161 -3.80 17.19 -24.67
C HIS A 161 -2.70 18.20 -25.00
N LYS A 162 -2.22 18.94 -24.00
CA LYS A 162 -1.25 20.04 -24.19
C LYS A 162 0.17 19.68 -23.77
N MET A 163 0.38 18.57 -23.05
CA MET A 163 1.66 18.10 -22.50
C MET A 163 2.35 19.04 -21.49
N TYR A 164 1.65 20.04 -20.97
CA TYR A 164 2.12 20.89 -19.87
C TYR A 164 0.95 21.43 -19.03
N VAL A 165 1.24 21.84 -17.79
CA VAL A 165 0.30 22.55 -16.92
C VAL A 165 0.44 24.05 -17.21
N PRO A 166 -0.65 24.81 -17.40
CA PRO A 166 -0.56 26.23 -17.69
C PRO A 166 -0.22 27.00 -16.41
N ILE A 167 1.07 27.09 -16.09
CA ILE A 167 1.62 27.85 -14.96
C ILE A 167 2.22 29.14 -15.50
N SER A 168 1.75 30.29 -15.01
CA SER A 168 2.32 31.59 -15.39
C SER A 168 3.60 31.90 -14.63
N SER A 169 3.72 31.44 -13.38
CA SER A 169 4.91 31.66 -12.55
C SER A 169 4.99 30.74 -11.34
N VAL A 170 6.23 30.49 -10.88
CA VAL A 170 6.52 29.95 -9.55
C VAL A 170 6.66 31.12 -8.59
N VAL A 171 5.87 31.12 -7.51
CA VAL A 171 5.84 32.22 -6.53
C VAL A 171 6.41 31.73 -5.20
N VAL A 172 7.45 32.41 -4.72
CA VAL A 172 8.07 32.13 -3.42
C VAL A 172 7.47 33.07 -2.38
N PHE A 173 6.85 32.51 -1.34
CA PHE A 173 6.24 33.27 -0.24
C PHE A 173 7.19 33.42 0.96
N SER A 174 8.09 32.45 1.17
CA SER A 174 9.09 32.44 2.25
C SER A 174 10.23 31.49 1.89
N SER A 175 11.26 31.38 2.75
CA SER A 175 12.41 30.48 2.56
C SER A 175 12.05 28.99 2.48
N ASP A 176 10.86 28.62 2.92
CA ASP A 176 10.34 27.25 2.96
C ASP A 176 9.05 27.05 2.16
N LYS A 177 8.45 28.11 1.62
CA LYS A 177 7.14 28.06 0.97
C LYS A 177 7.17 28.65 -0.45
N LEU A 178 6.84 27.80 -1.41
CA LEU A 178 6.52 28.19 -2.79
C LEU A 178 5.16 27.65 -3.21
N ASP A 179 4.55 28.27 -4.22
CA ASP A 179 3.34 27.81 -4.91
C ASP A 179 3.42 28.11 -6.41
N TYR A 180 2.49 27.55 -7.17
CA TYR A 180 2.40 27.69 -8.63
C TYR A 180 1.16 28.49 -8.98
N LYS A 181 1.37 29.63 -9.64
CA LYS A 181 0.28 30.46 -10.13
C LYS A 181 -0.19 29.92 -11.47
N LEU A 182 -1.46 29.56 -11.54
CA LEU A 182 -2.10 29.14 -12.78
C LEU A 182 -2.21 30.31 -13.76
N ASP A 183 -1.99 30.03 -15.03
CA ASP A 183 -2.30 30.93 -16.13
C ASP A 183 -3.81 30.86 -16.42
N ILE A 184 -4.56 31.61 -15.62
CA ILE A 184 -6.01 31.67 -15.71
C ILE A 184 -6.46 32.22 -17.06
N GLY A 185 -5.73 33.16 -17.67
CA GLY A 185 -6.10 33.70 -18.99
C GLY A 185 -6.20 32.58 -20.03
N ASN A 186 -5.12 31.79 -20.15
CA ASN A 186 -5.09 30.65 -21.06
C ASN A 186 -6.10 29.54 -20.70
N LEU A 187 -6.35 29.31 -19.40
CA LEU A 187 -7.34 28.31 -18.95
C LEU A 187 -8.80 28.74 -19.18
N VAL A 188 -9.08 30.05 -19.09
CA VAL A 188 -10.41 30.63 -19.31
C VAL A 188 -10.70 30.68 -20.82
N ASP A 189 -9.71 30.91 -21.66
CA ASP A 189 -9.88 30.87 -23.12
C ASP A 189 -10.14 29.44 -23.65
N ASP A 190 -9.86 28.40 -22.86
CA ASP A 190 -10.29 27.03 -23.13
C ASP A 190 -11.76 26.82 -22.69
N ASN A 191 -12.67 26.99 -23.65
CA ASN A 191 -14.11 26.76 -23.46
C ASN A 191 -14.44 25.37 -22.88
N GLN A 192 -13.61 24.33 -23.08
CA GLN A 192 -13.85 23.03 -22.45
C GLN A 192 -13.50 23.04 -20.97
N PHE A 193 -12.43 23.72 -20.57
CA PHE A 193 -12.04 23.81 -19.16
C PHE A 193 -13.09 24.58 -18.37
N LEU A 194 -13.50 25.78 -18.83
CA LEU A 194 -14.55 26.57 -18.17
C LEU A 194 -15.87 25.81 -18.00
N ASN A 195 -16.37 25.22 -19.08
CA ASN A 195 -17.65 24.51 -19.07
C ASN A 195 -17.61 23.28 -18.15
N LYS A 196 -16.44 22.64 -18.00
CA LYS A 196 -16.28 21.45 -17.14
C LYS A 196 -15.99 21.77 -15.69
N VAL A 197 -15.38 22.92 -15.37
CA VAL A 197 -15.10 23.31 -13.98
C VAL A 197 -16.30 24.05 -13.35
N ALA A 198 -17.18 24.66 -14.16
CA ALA A 198 -18.44 25.28 -13.72
C ALA A 198 -18.25 26.19 -12.48
N LEU A 199 -17.35 27.18 -12.62
CA LEU A 199 -17.00 28.10 -11.55
C LEU A 199 -17.87 29.37 -11.58
N PRO A 200 -18.09 30.02 -10.41
CA PRO A 200 -18.56 31.41 -10.39
C PRO A 200 -17.66 32.31 -11.23
N LYS A 201 -18.27 33.28 -11.94
CA LYS A 201 -17.57 34.19 -12.87
C LYS A 201 -16.44 35.00 -12.22
N ASP A 202 -16.46 35.16 -10.90
CA ASP A 202 -15.53 35.91 -10.09
C ASP A 202 -14.56 35.03 -9.27
N TYR A 203 -14.65 33.69 -9.37
CA TYR A 203 -13.84 32.79 -8.56
C TYR A 203 -12.34 33.09 -8.65
N PHE A 204 -11.82 33.28 -9.87
CA PHE A 204 -10.41 33.58 -10.09
C PHE A 204 -10.05 35.08 -9.93
N LYS A 205 -11.01 35.95 -9.62
CA LYS A 205 -10.71 37.35 -9.24
C LYS A 205 -10.07 37.44 -7.87
N ASP A 206 -10.34 36.48 -6.98
CA ASP A 206 -9.61 36.31 -5.74
C ASP A 206 -8.22 35.75 -6.03
N SER A 207 -7.19 36.52 -5.69
CA SER A 207 -5.78 36.14 -5.87
C SER A 207 -5.41 34.88 -5.09
N ASN A 208 -6.16 34.48 -4.09
CA ASN A 208 -5.92 33.20 -3.42
C ASN A 208 -6.32 32.01 -4.29
N ASN A 209 -7.26 32.16 -5.21
CA ASN A 209 -7.83 31.08 -6.04
C ASN A 209 -7.00 30.72 -7.28
N VAL A 210 -5.94 31.50 -7.58
CA VAL A 210 -5.06 31.24 -8.72
C VAL A 210 -3.87 30.33 -8.38
N TYR A 211 -3.67 30.03 -7.09
CA TYR A 211 -2.56 29.20 -6.61
C TYR A 211 -2.94 27.72 -6.51
N LEU A 212 -2.08 26.85 -7.03
CA LEU A 212 -2.44 25.46 -7.27
C LEU A 212 -2.32 24.56 -6.02
N LYS A 213 -1.32 24.75 -5.15
CA LYS A 213 -1.06 23.79 -4.06
C LYS A 213 -2.26 23.62 -3.13
N LYS A 214 -3.04 24.68 -2.87
CA LYS A 214 -4.26 24.56 -2.06
C LYS A 214 -5.30 23.61 -2.69
N HIS A 215 -5.42 23.63 -4.02
CA HIS A 215 -6.35 22.77 -4.74
C HIS A 215 -5.86 21.32 -4.72
N ILE A 216 -4.55 21.12 -4.91
CA ILE A 216 -3.90 19.81 -4.79
C ILE A 216 -4.13 19.21 -3.40
N VAL A 217 -3.93 19.98 -2.31
CA VAL A 217 -4.14 19.49 -0.94
C VAL A 217 -5.59 19.02 -0.73
N ILE A 218 -6.57 19.81 -1.17
CA ILE A 218 -7.99 19.44 -1.05
C ILE A 218 -8.29 18.20 -1.88
N TYR A 219 -7.80 18.14 -3.13
CA TYR A 219 -8.02 17.02 -4.03
C TYR A 219 -7.39 15.72 -3.50
N HIS A 220 -6.14 15.77 -3.06
CA HIS A 220 -5.42 14.67 -2.41
C HIS A 220 -6.20 14.10 -1.24
N ASN A 221 -6.63 14.97 -0.30
CA ASN A 221 -7.41 14.54 0.85
C ASN A 221 -8.74 13.87 0.45
N GLN A 222 -9.38 14.35 -0.62
CA GLN A 222 -10.65 13.80 -1.11
C GLN A 222 -10.47 12.42 -1.77
N ILE A 223 -9.43 12.22 -2.58
CA ILE A 223 -9.15 10.90 -3.18
C ILE A 223 -8.63 9.89 -2.14
N HIS A 224 -7.85 10.34 -1.15
CA HIS A 224 -7.46 9.52 0.00
C HIS A 224 -8.65 9.11 0.85
N TYR A 225 -9.58 10.02 1.09
CA TYR A 225 -10.81 9.72 1.80
C TYR A 225 -11.61 8.62 1.09
N LEU A 226 -11.78 8.72 -0.24
CA LEU A 226 -12.43 7.66 -1.03
C LEU A 226 -11.71 6.32 -0.90
N TYR A 227 -10.37 6.34 -0.92
CA TYR A 227 -9.57 5.13 -0.76
C TYR A 227 -9.76 4.48 0.61
N LEU A 228 -9.67 5.26 1.68
CA LEU A 228 -9.84 4.79 3.04
C LEU A 228 -11.26 4.24 3.26
N LEU A 229 -12.30 4.89 2.71
CA LEU A 229 -13.66 4.35 2.74
C LEU A 229 -13.76 2.97 2.08
N ALA A 230 -13.13 2.80 0.92
CA ALA A 230 -13.11 1.53 0.19
C ALA A 230 -12.39 0.44 0.99
N MET A 231 -11.18 0.73 1.48
CA MET A 231 -10.40 -0.21 2.28
C MET A 231 -11.15 -0.60 3.54
N ARG A 232 -11.73 0.39 4.24
CA ARG A 232 -12.50 0.13 5.45
C ARG A 232 -13.69 -0.77 5.22
N LYS A 233 -14.48 -0.53 4.17
CA LYS A 233 -15.61 -1.42 3.84
C LYS A 233 -15.13 -2.83 3.52
N TYR A 234 -14.02 -2.99 2.81
CA TYR A 234 -13.45 -4.32 2.54
C TYR A 234 -12.97 -5.02 3.81
N PHE A 235 -12.16 -4.37 4.63
CA PHE A 235 -11.60 -4.97 5.84
C PHE A 235 -12.68 -5.27 6.88
N ILE A 236 -13.70 -4.42 7.03
CA ILE A 236 -14.88 -4.72 7.86
C ILE A 236 -15.66 -5.91 7.30
N ALA A 237 -15.94 -5.94 5.99
CA ALA A 237 -16.65 -7.06 5.38
C ALA A 237 -15.90 -8.39 5.52
N LYS A 238 -14.56 -8.34 5.69
CA LYS A 238 -13.70 -9.50 5.95
C LYS A 238 -13.28 -9.64 7.41
N GLY A 239 -13.72 -8.74 8.30
CA GLY A 239 -13.25 -8.65 9.69
C GLY A 239 -13.57 -9.89 10.51
N LYS A 240 -14.70 -10.55 10.22
CA LYS A 240 -15.05 -11.86 10.81
C LYS A 240 -13.96 -12.90 10.59
N ASN A 241 -13.31 -12.91 9.43
CA ASN A 241 -12.25 -13.89 9.15
C ASN A 241 -10.99 -13.60 9.96
N ILE A 242 -10.62 -12.32 10.11
CA ILE A 242 -9.43 -11.90 10.87
C ILE A 242 -9.58 -12.32 12.33
N LYS A 243 -10.73 -12.02 12.94
CA LYS A 243 -11.03 -12.42 14.32
C LYS A 243 -11.03 -13.94 14.48
N CYS A 244 -11.64 -14.67 13.54
CA CYS A 244 -11.61 -16.14 13.57
C CYS A 244 -10.18 -16.70 13.49
N TRP A 245 -9.30 -16.13 12.68
CA TRP A 245 -7.89 -16.54 12.65
C TRP A 245 -7.18 -16.19 13.95
N HIS A 246 -7.34 -14.96 14.46
CA HIS A 246 -6.80 -14.53 15.74
C HIS A 246 -7.18 -15.51 16.88
N ASP A 247 -8.48 -15.76 17.07
CA ASP A 247 -8.98 -16.65 18.11
C ASP A 247 -8.56 -18.11 17.91
N TYR A 248 -8.44 -18.55 16.65
CA TYR A 248 -7.94 -19.88 16.33
C TYR A 248 -6.49 -20.04 16.77
N PHE A 249 -5.60 -19.12 16.37
CA PHE A 249 -4.18 -19.22 16.69
C PHE A 249 -3.86 -18.90 18.15
N ALA A 250 -4.69 -18.09 18.83
CA ALA A 250 -4.62 -17.92 20.29
C ALA A 250 -4.73 -19.26 21.02
N LYS A 251 -5.68 -20.11 20.61
CA LYS A 251 -5.90 -21.45 21.19
C LYS A 251 -4.82 -22.46 20.84
N ARG A 252 -4.05 -22.23 19.76
CA ARG A 252 -2.97 -23.14 19.36
C ARG A 252 -1.70 -22.96 20.19
N GLU A 253 -1.57 -21.83 20.89
CA GLU A 253 -0.45 -21.51 21.77
C GLU A 253 0.92 -21.71 21.09
N PHE A 254 0.99 -21.37 19.80
CA PHE A 254 2.27 -21.37 19.10
C PHE A 254 3.18 -20.29 19.67
N PRO A 255 4.51 -20.52 19.68
CA PRO A 255 5.48 -19.47 19.99
C PRO A 255 5.28 -18.24 19.11
N SER A 256 5.67 -17.06 19.63
CA SER A 256 5.52 -15.77 18.95
C SER A 256 6.01 -15.78 17.51
N ARG A 257 7.18 -16.35 17.25
CA ARG A 257 7.67 -16.58 15.88
C ARG A 257 8.06 -18.03 15.69
N LEU A 258 7.38 -18.68 14.77
CA LEU A 258 7.59 -20.09 14.44
C LEU A 258 8.16 -20.19 13.03
N TYR A 259 9.31 -20.83 12.89
CA TYR A 259 9.97 -21.02 11.61
C TYR A 259 9.90 -22.48 11.19
N GLU A 260 9.54 -22.72 9.93
CA GLU A 260 9.54 -24.03 9.30
C GLU A 260 10.77 -24.19 8.41
N LEU A 261 11.44 -25.33 8.51
CA LEU A 261 12.56 -25.66 7.64
C LEU A 261 12.08 -26.06 6.23
N ILE A 262 12.51 -25.30 5.22
CA ILE A 262 12.34 -25.61 3.80
C ILE A 262 13.72 -25.77 3.18
N THR A 263 13.94 -26.88 2.48
CA THR A 263 15.28 -27.22 1.97
C THR A 263 15.17 -28.12 0.73
N THR A 264 16.29 -28.62 0.24
CA THR A 264 16.37 -29.65 -0.81
C THR A 264 17.21 -30.83 -0.32
N LYS A 265 17.16 -31.97 -0.99
CA LYS A 265 18.06 -33.10 -0.67
C LYS A 265 19.52 -32.72 -0.84
N ASN A 266 19.83 -31.92 -1.87
CA ASN A 266 21.17 -31.42 -2.13
C ASN A 266 21.69 -30.54 -0.98
N MET A 267 20.87 -29.64 -0.46
CA MET A 267 21.22 -28.76 0.68
C MET A 267 21.36 -29.50 2.00
N LEU A 268 20.70 -30.64 2.18
CA LEU A 268 20.90 -31.49 3.36
C LEU A 268 22.25 -32.21 3.34
N LEU A 269 22.81 -32.47 2.15
CA LEU A 269 24.10 -33.14 1.95
C LEU A 269 25.28 -32.15 1.99
N ASN A 270 25.07 -30.92 1.54
CA ASN A 270 26.09 -29.88 1.54
C ASN A 270 26.01 -29.08 2.84
N GLU A 271 27.12 -28.87 3.54
CA GLU A 271 27.18 -28.00 4.71
C GLU A 271 26.90 -26.54 4.31
N GLY A 272 25.63 -26.14 4.22
CA GLY A 272 25.30 -24.77 3.84
C GLY A 272 23.83 -24.53 3.49
N VAL A 273 23.22 -23.68 4.31
CA VAL A 273 21.97 -22.92 4.06
C VAL A 273 20.69 -23.75 4.01
N ALA A 274 20.13 -23.96 5.20
CA ALA A 274 18.72 -24.28 5.37
C ALA A 274 17.89 -22.98 5.26
N GLU A 275 16.88 -22.94 4.39
CA GLU A 275 15.94 -21.82 4.34
C GLU A 275 14.85 -22.02 5.39
N PHE A 276 14.60 -20.98 6.18
CA PHE A 276 13.55 -20.98 7.19
C PHE A 276 12.41 -20.06 6.75
N SER A 277 11.21 -20.62 6.66
CA SER A 277 10.00 -19.85 6.39
C SER A 277 9.34 -19.47 7.71
N LEU A 278 9.16 -18.17 7.96
CA LEU A 278 8.31 -17.71 9.06
C LEU A 278 6.87 -18.13 8.79
N LEU A 279 6.24 -18.78 9.77
CA LEU A 279 4.84 -19.12 9.75
C LEU A 279 4.01 -18.03 10.41
N ASP A 280 2.78 -17.86 9.94
CA ASP A 280 1.83 -16.95 10.54
C ASP A 280 1.30 -17.54 11.86
N THR A 281 1.56 -16.84 12.97
CA THR A 281 1.14 -17.23 14.33
C THR A 281 0.09 -16.24 14.86
N HIS A 282 -0.33 -16.41 16.11
CA HIS A 282 -1.16 -15.43 16.81
C HIS A 282 -0.56 -14.02 16.72
N ASP A 283 0.74 -13.88 17.04
CA ASP A 283 1.40 -12.59 17.10
C ASP A 283 1.50 -11.93 15.73
N THR A 284 1.74 -12.70 14.66
CA THR A 284 1.72 -12.17 13.29
C THR A 284 0.35 -11.60 12.91
N ILE A 285 -0.74 -12.24 13.37
CA ILE A 285 -2.09 -11.76 13.12
C ILE A 285 -2.37 -10.49 13.92
N GLN A 286 -2.00 -10.47 15.20
CA GLN A 286 -2.13 -9.29 16.05
C GLN A 286 -1.35 -8.10 15.50
N GLU A 287 -0.08 -8.29 15.14
CA GLU A 287 0.76 -7.27 14.51
C GLU A 287 0.12 -6.72 13.24
N PHE A 288 -0.48 -7.59 12.42
CA PHE A 288 -1.17 -7.16 11.21
C PHE A 288 -2.47 -6.39 11.51
N MET A 289 -3.24 -6.80 12.53
CA MET A 289 -4.43 -6.06 12.98
C MET A 289 -4.05 -4.65 13.43
N ASP A 290 -3.01 -4.52 14.25
CA ASP A 290 -2.48 -3.23 14.70
C ASP A 290 -2.01 -2.39 13.51
N GLN A 291 -1.41 -3.04 12.51
CA GLN A 291 -0.96 -2.36 11.30
C GLN A 291 -2.13 -1.83 10.45
N LEU A 292 -3.24 -2.56 10.36
CA LEU A 292 -4.47 -2.07 9.71
C LEU A 292 -5.06 -0.84 10.42
N VAL A 293 -5.01 -0.80 11.76
CA VAL A 293 -5.41 0.39 12.54
C VAL A 293 -4.47 1.56 12.27
N LYS A 294 -3.16 1.32 12.27
CA LYS A 294 -2.15 2.35 11.98
C LYS A 294 -2.32 2.95 10.59
N TRP A 295 -2.73 2.15 9.61
CA TRP A 295 -3.09 2.61 8.26
C TRP A 295 -4.48 3.24 8.16
N LYS A 296 -5.26 3.27 9.25
CA LYS A 296 -6.64 3.76 9.32
C LYS A 296 -7.59 3.00 8.39
N PHE A 297 -7.25 1.77 8.03
CA PHE A 297 -8.13 0.91 7.23
C PHE A 297 -9.26 0.35 8.09
N VAL A 298 -9.11 0.31 9.41
CA VAL A 298 -10.11 -0.16 10.37
C VAL A 298 -9.93 0.60 11.69
N ASP A 299 -10.96 0.62 12.52
CA ASP A 299 -10.85 1.08 13.91
C ASP A 299 -10.66 -0.13 14.85
N PHE A 300 -10.11 0.10 16.05
CA PHE A 300 -9.94 -0.95 17.05
C PHE A 300 -11.26 -1.69 17.37
N LYS A 301 -12.37 -0.93 17.46
CA LYS A 301 -13.72 -1.47 17.69
C LYS A 301 -14.20 -2.44 16.60
N ASP A 302 -13.62 -2.38 15.40
CA ASP A 302 -14.01 -3.24 14.28
C ASP A 302 -13.47 -4.67 14.46
N PHE A 303 -12.62 -4.90 15.48
CA PHE A 303 -12.04 -6.20 15.84
C PHE A 303 -12.61 -6.82 17.12
N VAL A 304 -13.27 -6.03 17.97
CA VAL A 304 -13.78 -6.45 19.30
C VAL A 304 -15.07 -7.24 19.21
#